data_AF-S6FVU6-F1
#
_entry.id   AF-S6FVU6-F1
#
_cell.length_a   1.000
_cell.length_b   1.000
_cell.length_c   1.000
_cell.angle_alpha   90.00
_cell.angle_beta   90.00
_cell.angle_gamma   90.00
#
_symmetry.space_group_name_H-M   'P 1'
#
loop_
_entity.id
_entity.type
_entity.pdbx_description
1 polymer ?
#
loop_
_entity_poly.entity_id
_entity_poly.type
_entity_poly.pdbx_seq_one_letter_code
_entity_poly.pdbx_strand_id
1 'polypeptide(L)' 'MKFKFTSLSSAEENSINNYTGEKSGDYIIKEFINMKSAVQYVANNSGFVTTDDEKKSFVVRNIEKIN' A
#
# COMPACT_ATOMS: atom_id res chain seq x y z
N MET A 1 4.80 -10.30 10.27
CA MET A 1 5.59 -9.16 9.76
C MET A 1 4.62 -8.13 9.22
N LYS A 2 4.83 -6.84 9.50
CA LYS A 2 3.95 -5.77 9.01
C LYS A 2 4.39 -5.30 7.62
N PHE A 3 3.43 -5.11 6.73
CA PHE A 3 3.65 -4.58 5.39
C PHE A 3 2.74 -3.38 5.13
N LYS A 4 3.32 -2.31 4.59
CA LYS A 4 2.61 -1.11 4.11
C LYS A 4 2.32 -1.28 2.62
N PHE A 5 1.06 -1.15 2.24
CA PHE A 5 0.58 -1.14 0.85
C PHE A 5 0.22 0.28 0.49
N THR A 6 0.75 0.82 -0.61
CA THR A 6 0.47 2.19 -1.05
C THR A 6 -0.12 2.24 -2.44
N SER A 7 -1.02 3.20 -2.66
CA SER A 7 -1.59 3.52 -3.98
C SER A 7 -0.66 4.30 -4.89
N LEU A 8 0.45 4.80 -4.35
CA LEU A 8 1.47 5.56 -5.06
C LEU A 8 2.78 4.79 -5.12
N SER A 9 3.48 4.93 -6.23
CA SER A 9 4.87 4.49 -6.36
C SER A 9 5.78 5.37 -5.50
N SER A 10 6.96 4.89 -5.13
CA SER A 10 7.91 5.66 -4.30
C SER A 10 8.28 7.03 -4.93
N ALA A 11 8.34 7.10 -6.27
CA ALA A 11 8.59 8.37 -6.98
C ALA A 11 7.43 9.36 -6.85
N GLU A 12 6.19 8.87 -6.89
CA GLU A 12 4.98 9.69 -6.75
C GLU A 12 4.83 10.18 -5.30
N GLU A 13 5.07 9.30 -4.32
CA GLU A 13 5.05 9.66 -2.89
C GLU A 13 6.08 10.76 -2.57
N ASN A 14 7.30 10.64 -3.10
CA ASN A 14 8.36 11.65 -2.94
C ASN A 14 8.06 12.97 -3.64
N SER A 15 7.32 12.95 -4.75
CA SER A 15 6.95 14.17 -5.46
C SER A 15 5.87 14.94 -4.69
N ILE A 16 4.82 14.26 -4.19
CA ILE A 16 3.69 14.93 -3.51
C ILE A 16 4.12 15.58 -2.18
N ASN A 17 5.01 14.91 -1.44
CA ASN A 17 5.55 15.43 -0.17
C ASN A 17 6.28 16.77 -0.34
N ASN A 18 6.87 17.04 -1.51
CA ASN A 18 7.65 18.26 -1.75
C ASN A 18 6.80 19.48 -2.14
N TYR A 19 5.54 19.30 -2.56
CA TYR A 19 4.73 20.40 -3.11
C TYR A 19 3.52 20.80 -2.27
N THR A 20 2.99 19.92 -1.43
CA THR A 20 1.62 20.13 -0.89
C THR A 20 1.48 20.04 0.63
N GLY A 21 2.53 19.70 1.38
CA GLY A 21 2.50 19.64 2.85
C GLY A 21 1.61 18.54 3.45
N GLU A 22 0.63 18.01 2.71
CA GLU A 22 -0.22 16.92 3.15
C GLU A 22 -0.90 16.23 1.95
N LYS A 23 -0.52 14.97 1.73
CA LYS A 23 -1.35 13.83 1.28
C LYS A 23 -0.41 12.70 0.83
N SER A 24 0.06 11.92 1.78
CA SER A 24 0.51 10.56 1.46
C SER A 24 -0.66 9.84 0.80
N GLY A 25 -0.45 9.18 -0.33
CA GLY A 25 -1.51 8.43 -1.01
C GLY A 25 -2.18 7.41 -0.07
N ASP A 26 -3.37 6.93 -0.45
CA ASP A 26 -4.06 5.91 0.36
C ASP A 26 -3.09 4.74 0.63
N TYR A 27 -2.98 4.35 1.90
CA TYR A 27 -2.17 3.24 2.35
C TYR A 27 -2.88 2.42 3.41
N ILE A 28 -2.51 1.14 3.51
CA ILE A 28 -2.92 0.31 4.65
C ILE A 28 -1.73 -0.49 5.17
N ILE A 29 -1.82 -0.95 6.42
CA ILE A 29 -0.83 -1.84 7.03
C ILE A 29 -1.52 -3.16 7.36
N LYS A 30 -0.97 -4.27 6.86
CA LYS A 30 -1.45 -5.63 7.18
C LYS A 30 -0.29 -6.55 7.54
N GLU A 31 -0.59 -7.60 8.30
CA GLU A 31 0.39 -8.57 8.75
C GLU A 31 0.41 -9.83 7.87
N PHE A 32 1.62 -10.23 7.48
CA PHE A 32 1.87 -11.46 6.73
C PHE A 32 3.06 -12.22 7.30
N ILE A 33 3.11 -13.52 7.01
CA ILE A 33 4.23 -14.38 7.41
C ILE A 33 5.55 -13.99 6.69
N ASN A 34 5.47 -13.50 5.45
CA ASN A 34 6.60 -13.07 4.62
C ASN A 34 6.13 -12.22 3.42
N MET A 35 7.09 -11.66 2.66
CA MET A 35 6.82 -10.82 1.49
C MET A 35 6.05 -11.56 0.39
N LYS A 36 6.35 -12.85 0.16
CA LYS A 36 5.67 -13.65 -0.87
C LYS A 36 4.17 -13.75 -0.58
N SER A 37 3.77 -13.95 0.67
CA SER A 37 2.36 -13.95 1.08
C SER A 37 1.69 -12.60 0.90
N ALA A 38 2.39 -11.49 1.16
CA ALA A 38 1.86 -10.14 0.91
C ALA A 38 1.62 -9.87 -0.58
N VAL A 39 2.57 -10.26 -1.44
CA VAL A 39 2.43 -10.16 -2.90
C VAL A 39 1.28 -11.03 -3.41
N GLN A 40 1.16 -12.26 -2.91
CA GLN A 40 0.13 -13.18 -3.33
C GLN A 40 -1.28 -12.72 -2.91
N TYR A 41 -1.41 -12.08 -1.75
CA TYR A 41 -2.65 -11.44 -1.34
C TYR A 41 -3.10 -10.39 -2.36
N VAL A 42 -2.21 -9.50 -2.80
CA VAL A 42 -2.52 -8.47 -3.81
C VAL A 42 -2.86 -9.10 -5.16
N ALA A 43 -2.10 -10.11 -5.59
CA ALA A 43 -2.34 -10.81 -6.86
C ALA A 43 -3.71 -11.50 -6.89
N ASN A 44 -4.12 -12.14 -5.79
CA ASN A 44 -5.43 -12.79 -5.66
C ASN A 44 -6.59 -11.78 -5.65
N ASN A 45 -6.32 -10.50 -5.39
CA ASN A 45 -7.29 -9.40 -5.41
C ASN A 45 -7.12 -8.52 -6.67
N SER A 46 -6.61 -9.08 -7.76
CA SER A 46 -6.45 -8.37 -9.05
C SER A 46 -5.61 -7.09 -8.95
N GLY A 47 -4.65 -7.03 -8.03
CA GLY A 47 -3.82 -5.85 -7.81
C GLY A 47 -4.39 -4.83 -6.83
N PHE A 48 -5.58 -5.08 -6.27
CA PHE A 48 -6.24 -4.17 -5.34
C PHE A 48 -6.06 -4.59 -3.89
N VAL A 49 -6.22 -3.61 -3.01
CA VAL A 49 -6.38 -3.81 -1.57
C VAL A 49 -7.52 -2.92 -1.08
N THR A 50 -8.35 -3.48 -0.19
CA THR A 50 -9.49 -2.80 0.42
C THR A 50 -9.16 -2.42 1.86
N THR A 51 -9.57 -1.23 2.30
CA THR A 51 -9.42 -0.77 3.68
C THR A 51 -10.22 -1.66 4.63
N ASP A 52 -9.80 -1.75 5.90
CA ASP A 52 -10.47 -2.62 6.88
C ASP A 52 -11.92 -2.20 7.17
N ASP A 53 -12.29 -0.94 6.89
CA ASP A 53 -13.67 -0.45 6.98
C ASP A 53 -14.48 -0.64 5.70
N GLU A 54 -13.89 -1.26 4.67
CA GLU A 54 -14.49 -1.60 3.38
C GLU A 54 -15.02 -0.40 2.56
N LYS A 55 -14.73 0.84 2.96
CA LYS A 55 -15.20 2.03 2.25
C LYS A 55 -14.35 2.41 1.04
N LYS A 56 -13.13 1.88 0.92
CA LYS A 56 -12.20 2.21 -0.15
C LYS A 56 -11.40 0.99 -0.59
N SER A 57 -11.10 0.96 -1.88
CA SER A 57 -10.09 0.06 -2.45
C SER A 57 -9.17 0.84 -3.37
N PHE A 58 -7.90 0.47 -3.43
CA PHE A 58 -6.92 1.08 -4.33
C PHE A 58 -6.02 0.04 -4.97
N VAL A 59 -5.51 0.38 -6.16
CA VAL A 59 -4.48 -0.40 -6.85
C VAL A 59 -3.17 -0.24 -6.08
N VAL A 60 -2.56 -1.36 -5.70
CA VAL A 60 -1.27 -1.35 -5.01
C VAL A 60 -0.15 -1.05 -6.01
N ARG A 61 0.64 -0.02 -5.71
CA ARG A 61 1.83 0.37 -6.48
C ARG A 61 3.13 -0.01 -5.78
N ASN A 62 3.13 -0.07 -4.45
CA ASN A 62 4.30 -0.51 -3.68
C ASN A 62 3.87 -1.36 -2.46
N ILE A 63 4.71 -2.33 -2.11
CA ILE A 63 4.58 -3.18 -0.91
C ILE A 63 5.91 -3.11 -0.17
N GLU A 64 5.88 -2.51 1.02
CA GLU A 64 7.07 -2.30 1.83
C GLU A 64 6.96 -3.07 3.14
N LYS A 65 8.02 -3.79 3.53
CA LYS A 65 8.11 -4.35 4.89
C LYS A 65 8.47 -3.22 5.84
N ILE A 66 7.65 -3.02 6.87
CA ILE A 66 7.90 -2.04 7.92
C ILE A 66 8.27 -2.76 9.22
N ASN A 67 9.10 -2.10 10.05
CA ASN A 67 9.48 -2.60 11.37
C ASN A 67 8.38 -2.37 12.41
#